data_AF-A0A8S3JC33-F1
#
_entry.id   AF-A0A8S3JC33-F1
#
_cell.length_a   1.000
_cell.length_b   1.000
_cell.length_c   1.000
_cell.angle_alpha   90.00
_cell.angle_beta   90.00
_cell.angle_gamma   90.00
#
_symmetry.space_group_name_H-M   'P 1'
#
loop_
_entity.id
_entity.type
_entity.pdbx_description
1 polymer ?
#
loop_
_entity_poly.entity_id
_entity_poly.type
_entity_poly.pdbx_seq_one_letter_code
_entity_poly.pdbx_strand_id
1 'polypeptide(L)'
;MLSESLVYPPRAYELLNEKLSRNLFPLRALIHDAQLNLIQEPFFCQLLITIGKFELAQMRERTRLKLPKNLARNMIGIVDEYGVLEYGQVFIQYTELTDDYMSNNSEPEKATILEQQVVVTKNPCHHPGDVRVFRAVDVPELRHLKDVIVFPQRGQRPHPNEISGSDLDGN
;
A
#
# COMPACT_ATOMS: atom_id res chain seq x y z
N MET A 1 16.25 -0.24 -10.19
CA MET A 1 15.36 0.96 -10.13
C MET A 1 16.14 2.27 -10.08
N LEU A 2 16.85 2.62 -9.00
CA LEU A 2 17.58 3.91 -8.87
C LEU A 2 18.85 4.02 -9.74
N SER A 3 19.61 2.94 -9.89
CA SER A 3 20.77 2.91 -10.79
C SER A 3 20.33 3.04 -12.25
N GLU A 4 19.24 2.37 -12.62
CA GLU A 4 18.66 2.43 -13.97
C GLU A 4 18.10 3.81 -14.30
N SER A 5 17.49 4.51 -13.33
CA SER A 5 16.97 5.87 -13.55
C SER A 5 18.05 6.91 -13.81
N LEU A 6 19.31 6.63 -13.46
CA LEU A 6 20.46 7.51 -13.75
C LEU A 6 21.09 7.24 -15.12
N VAL A 7 20.69 6.16 -15.80
CA VAL A 7 21.28 5.74 -17.09
C VAL A 7 20.23 5.67 -18.20
N TYR A 8 18.96 5.44 -17.86
CA TYR A 8 17.87 5.25 -18.81
C TYR A 8 16.77 6.33 -18.65
N PRO A 9 16.62 7.27 -19.61
CA PRO A 9 15.71 8.42 -19.47
C PRO A 9 14.23 8.08 -19.21
N PRO A 10 13.63 7.03 -19.79
CA PRO A 10 12.26 6.66 -19.46
C PRO A 10 12.09 6.26 -17.98
N ARG A 11 13.09 5.58 -17.41
CA ARG A 11 13.07 5.20 -15.98
C ARG A 11 13.30 6.40 -15.06
N ALA A 12 14.05 7.40 -15.54
CA ALA A 12 14.16 8.70 -14.86
C ALA A 12 12.81 9.41 -14.79
N TYR A 13 12.07 9.46 -15.90
CA TYR A 13 10.73 10.05 -15.95
C TYR A 13 9.77 9.33 -14.99
N GLU A 14 9.71 8.00 -15.04
CA GLU A 14 8.84 7.22 -14.16
C GLU A 14 9.14 7.46 -12.68
N LEU A 15 10.42 7.45 -12.29
CA LEU A 15 10.82 7.68 -10.91
C LEU A 15 10.45 9.09 -10.43
N LEU A 16 10.72 10.13 -11.24
CA LEU A 16 10.35 11.50 -10.89
C LEU A 16 8.83 11.67 -10.81
N ASN A 17 8.08 11.06 -11.74
CA ASN A 17 6.62 11.14 -11.74
C ASN A 17 5.98 10.37 -10.59
N GLU A 18 6.61 9.29 -10.11
CA GLU A 18 6.19 8.55 -8.91
C GLU A 18 6.49 9.34 -7.62
N LYS A 19 7.69 9.94 -7.54
CA LYS A 19 8.23 10.50 -6.30
C LYS A 19 7.90 11.97 -6.08
N LEU A 20 7.63 12.71 -7.15
CA LEU A 20 7.24 14.11 -7.07
C LEU A 20 5.72 14.23 -7.14
N SER A 21 5.17 15.23 -6.47
CA SER A 21 3.75 15.56 -6.58
C SER A 21 3.38 15.81 -8.05
N ARG A 22 2.23 15.27 -8.50
CA ARG A 22 1.79 15.18 -9.92
C ARG A 22 1.80 16.49 -10.72
N ASN A 23 1.99 17.65 -10.07
CA ASN A 23 1.97 18.96 -10.70
C ASN A 23 3.22 19.81 -10.42
N LEU A 24 4.26 19.24 -9.78
CA LEU A 24 5.44 20.04 -9.42
C LEU A 24 6.22 20.49 -10.66
N PHE A 25 6.34 19.61 -11.66
CA PHE A 25 6.95 19.92 -12.95
C PHE A 25 6.11 19.34 -14.08
N PRO A 26 5.91 20.06 -15.19
CA PRO A 26 5.27 19.52 -16.38
C PRO A 26 6.26 18.63 -17.16
N LEU A 27 6.68 17.50 -16.56
CA LEU A 27 7.76 16.65 -17.07
C LEU A 27 7.54 16.21 -18.53
N ARG A 28 6.29 15.92 -18.92
CA ARG A 28 5.96 15.57 -20.31
C ARG A 28 6.25 16.71 -21.28
N ALA A 29 5.79 17.92 -20.97
CA ALA A 29 6.05 19.10 -21.81
C ALA A 29 7.55 19.41 -21.86
N LEU A 30 8.27 19.27 -20.75
CA LEU A 30 9.72 19.49 -20.73
C LEU A 30 10.47 18.50 -21.61
N ILE A 31 10.10 17.22 -21.58
CA ILE A 31 10.75 16.19 -22.40
C ILE A 31 10.36 16.31 -23.88
N HIS A 32 9.09 16.56 -24.19
CA HIS A 32 8.60 16.57 -25.57
C HIS A 32 8.70 17.93 -26.27
N ASP A 33 8.28 19.01 -25.62
CA ASP A 33 8.22 20.35 -26.22
C ASP A 33 9.58 21.05 -26.13
N ALA A 34 10.26 20.91 -24.98
CA ALA A 34 11.59 21.50 -24.78
C ALA A 34 12.75 20.53 -25.08
N GLN A 35 12.46 19.30 -25.53
CA GLN A 35 13.43 18.26 -25.88
C GLN A 35 14.48 17.99 -24.77
N LEU A 36 14.07 18.15 -23.51
CA LEU A 36 14.97 18.08 -22.37
C LEU A 36 15.28 16.63 -22.02
N ASN A 37 16.57 16.31 -21.93
CA ASN A 37 17.03 15.02 -21.42
C ASN A 37 17.26 15.11 -19.91
N LEU A 38 16.39 14.45 -19.14
CA LEU A 38 16.40 14.46 -17.66
C LEU A 38 17.73 14.01 -17.02
N ILE A 39 18.52 13.20 -17.73
CA ILE A 39 19.77 12.66 -17.20
C ILE A 39 20.96 13.58 -17.52
N GLN A 40 20.86 14.34 -18.62
CA GLN A 40 21.91 15.29 -19.02
C GLN A 40 21.72 16.66 -18.37
N GLU A 41 20.48 17.03 -18.05
CA GLU A 41 20.19 18.28 -17.38
C GLU A 41 20.65 18.21 -15.90
N PRO A 42 21.57 19.09 -15.46
CA PRO A 42 22.17 19.00 -14.13
C PRO A 42 21.18 19.04 -12.97
N PHE A 43 20.12 19.85 -13.06
CA PHE A 43 19.13 19.96 -12.00
C PHE A 43 18.34 18.64 -11.82
N PHE A 44 17.80 18.05 -12.88
CA PHE A 44 17.05 16.79 -12.82
C PHE A 44 17.96 15.61 -12.45
N CYS A 45 19.19 15.59 -12.93
CA CYS A 45 20.19 14.61 -12.52
C CYS A 45 20.46 14.70 -11.01
N GLN A 46 20.69 15.91 -10.48
CA GLN A 46 20.91 16.12 -9.05
C GLN A 46 19.66 15.77 -8.22
N LEU A 47 18.47 16.00 -8.76
CA LEU A 47 17.20 15.62 -8.13
C LEU A 47 17.05 14.09 -8.03
N LEU A 48 17.33 13.35 -9.10
CA LEU A 48 17.34 11.88 -9.11
C LEU A 48 18.32 11.31 -8.07
N ILE A 49 19.54 11.85 -8.02
CA ILE A 49 20.54 11.45 -7.02
C ILE A 49 20.03 11.74 -5.60
N THR A 50 19.38 12.87 -5.39
CA THR A 50 18.84 13.27 -4.08
C THR A 50 17.72 12.33 -3.63
N ILE A 51 16.80 11.99 -4.53
CA ILE A 51 15.76 10.98 -4.28
C ILE A 51 16.40 9.64 -3.91
N GLY A 52 17.45 9.22 -4.62
CA GLY A 52 18.17 7.99 -4.31
C GLY A 52 18.83 8.00 -2.93
N LYS A 53 19.52 9.08 -2.58
CA LYS A 53 20.13 9.26 -1.26
C LYS A 53 19.06 9.26 -0.15
N PHE A 54 17.93 9.91 -0.39
CA PHE A 54 16.82 9.95 0.55
C PHE A 54 16.25 8.55 0.82
N GLU A 55 15.95 7.78 -0.23
CA GLU A 55 15.43 6.41 -0.10
C GLU A 55 16.44 5.50 0.64
N LEU A 56 17.73 5.59 0.32
CA LEU A 56 18.77 4.87 1.04
C LEU A 56 18.86 5.26 2.51
N ALA A 57 18.74 6.56 2.83
CA ALA A 57 18.71 7.03 4.22
C ALA A 57 17.48 6.50 4.96
N GLN A 58 16.29 6.50 4.34
CA GLN A 58 15.07 5.93 4.94
C GLN A 58 15.22 4.42 5.23
N MET A 59 15.87 3.68 4.34
CA MET A 59 16.15 2.25 4.56
C MET A 59 17.21 2.04 5.65
N ARG A 60 18.29 2.82 5.65
CA ARG A 60 19.39 2.68 6.62
C ARG A 60 19.01 3.09 8.04
N GLU A 61 18.30 4.21 8.18
CA GLU A 61 18.04 4.84 9.48
C GLU A 61 16.71 4.41 10.10
N ARG A 62 15.73 4.03 9.27
CA ARG A 62 14.39 3.68 9.72
C ARG A 62 13.92 2.29 9.28
N THR A 63 14.76 1.55 8.55
CA THR A 63 14.43 0.22 8.02
C THR A 63 13.08 0.22 7.29
N ARG A 64 12.78 1.31 6.55
CA ARG A 64 11.54 1.44 5.77
C ARG A 64 11.62 0.57 4.52
N LEU A 65 11.29 -0.71 4.68
CA LEU A 65 11.24 -1.68 3.60
C LEU A 65 9.94 -1.52 2.81
N LYS A 66 10.06 -1.37 1.49
CA LYS A 66 8.90 -1.34 0.59
C LYS A 66 8.41 -2.76 0.36
N LEU A 67 7.14 -2.99 0.66
CA LEU A 67 6.45 -4.22 0.30
C LEU A 67 5.71 -4.03 -1.03
N PRO A 68 5.56 -5.08 -1.84
CA PRO A 68 4.74 -5.02 -3.05
C PRO A 68 3.31 -4.55 -2.75
N LYS A 69 2.74 -3.73 -3.65
CA LYS A 69 1.50 -2.97 -3.44
C LYS A 69 0.30 -3.81 -2.97
N ASN A 70 0.22 -5.07 -3.41
CA ASN A 70 -0.89 -5.97 -3.13
C ASN A 70 -0.54 -7.06 -2.09
N LEU A 71 0.64 -7.00 -1.45
CA LEU A 71 1.04 -7.96 -0.41
C LEU A 71 0.83 -7.42 1.02
N ALA A 72 0.82 -6.11 1.22
CA ALA A 72 0.60 -5.50 2.52
C ALA A 72 -0.08 -4.14 2.38
N ARG A 73 -1.02 -3.85 3.27
CA ARG A 73 -1.78 -2.59 3.30
C ARG A 73 -2.22 -2.25 4.73
N ASN A 74 -2.31 -0.97 5.03
CA ASN A 74 -3.03 -0.48 6.20
C ASN A 74 -4.52 -0.41 5.88
N MET A 75 -5.35 -1.11 6.64
CA MET A 75 -6.80 -1.17 6.46
C MET A 75 -7.48 -0.76 7.75
N ILE A 76 -8.64 -0.11 7.64
CA ILE A 76 -9.49 0.17 8.79
C ILE A 76 -10.16 -1.14 9.23
N GLY A 77 -10.15 -1.38 10.53
CA GLY A 77 -10.87 -2.49 11.15
C GLY A 77 -12.34 -2.17 11.36
N ILE A 78 -13.21 -3.11 11.02
CA ILE A 78 -14.65 -3.07 11.36
C ILE A 78 -15.10 -4.40 11.94
N VAL A 79 -16.29 -4.40 12.55
CA VAL A 79 -16.90 -5.61 13.12
C VAL A 79 -17.86 -6.24 12.11
N ASP A 80 -17.93 -7.56 12.12
CA ASP A 80 -18.95 -8.33 11.44
C ASP A 80 -20.30 -8.18 12.16
N GLU A 81 -21.15 -7.30 11.65
CA GLU A 81 -22.48 -7.05 12.17
C GLU A 81 -23.46 -8.22 11.92
N TYR A 82 -23.19 -9.07 10.92
CA TYR A 82 -24.05 -10.21 10.58
C TYR A 82 -23.77 -11.45 11.43
N GLY A 83 -22.56 -11.57 12.00
CA GLY A 83 -22.16 -12.71 12.82
C GLY A 83 -21.99 -13.98 11.99
N VAL A 84 -21.41 -13.83 10.80
CA VAL A 84 -21.11 -14.90 9.85
C VAL A 84 -19.66 -15.38 9.95
N LEU A 85 -18.77 -14.57 10.55
CA LEU A 85 -17.37 -14.94 10.80
C LEU A 85 -17.21 -15.68 12.13
N GLU A 86 -16.43 -16.76 12.10
CA GLU A 86 -16.01 -17.50 13.30
C GLU A 86 -14.73 -16.92 13.91
N TYR A 87 -14.49 -17.24 15.18
CA TYR A 87 -13.27 -16.80 15.87
C TYR A 87 -12.01 -17.36 15.16
N GLY A 88 -11.06 -16.47 14.88
CA GLY A 88 -9.85 -16.76 14.09
C GLY A 88 -10.00 -16.51 12.58
N GLN A 89 -11.20 -16.16 12.11
CA GLN A 89 -11.45 -15.76 10.72
C GLN A 89 -11.52 -14.24 10.58
N VAL A 90 -11.22 -13.76 9.39
CA VAL A 90 -11.45 -12.37 8.97
C VAL A 90 -11.98 -12.34 7.54
N PHE A 91 -12.68 -11.29 7.17
CA PHE A 91 -13.00 -11.01 5.77
C PHE A 91 -12.16 -9.83 5.28
N ILE A 92 -11.52 -10.00 4.13
CA ILE A 92 -10.69 -8.98 3.49
C ILE A 92 -10.97 -8.99 1.99
N GLN A 93 -11.42 -7.85 1.49
CA GLN A 93 -11.54 -7.57 0.07
C GLN A 93 -10.90 -6.22 -0.20
N TYR A 94 -10.00 -6.15 -1.18
CA TYR A 94 -9.26 -4.93 -1.47
C TYR A 94 -9.24 -4.61 -2.95
N THR A 95 -9.20 -3.32 -3.25
CA THR A 95 -9.04 -2.79 -4.60
C THR A 95 -7.61 -3.02 -5.07
N GLU A 96 -7.43 -3.65 -6.24
CA GLU A 96 -6.11 -3.88 -6.82
C GLU A 96 -5.45 -2.55 -7.20
N LEU A 97 -4.23 -2.31 -6.71
CA LEU A 97 -3.44 -1.15 -7.11
C LEU A 97 -2.70 -1.49 -8.41
N THR A 98 -3.25 -1.09 -9.55
CA THR A 98 -2.55 -1.20 -10.84
C THR A 98 -1.59 -0.03 -11.04
N ASP A 99 -0.43 -0.30 -11.66
CA ASP A 99 0.53 0.73 -12.10
C ASP A 99 0.04 1.52 -13.33
N ASP A 100 -1.16 1.22 -13.83
CA ASP A 100 -1.68 1.77 -15.07
C ASP A 100 -2.27 3.17 -14.85
N TYR A 101 -1.37 4.12 -14.61
CA TYR A 101 -1.66 5.54 -14.44
C TYR A 101 -2.15 6.24 -15.73
N MET A 102 -2.38 5.49 -16.81
CA MET A 102 -2.77 5.97 -18.13
C MET A 102 -4.21 5.61 -18.53
N SER A 103 -4.87 4.74 -17.77
CA SER A 103 -6.24 4.36 -18.07
C SER A 103 -7.20 5.36 -17.43
N ASN A 104 -7.60 6.38 -18.21
CA ASN A 104 -8.85 7.10 -18.00
C ASN A 104 -10.08 6.21 -18.30
N ASN A 105 -9.95 4.87 -18.21
CA ASN A 105 -11.10 4.02 -18.44
C ASN A 105 -11.87 3.89 -17.12
N SER A 106 -13.12 4.33 -17.21
CA SER A 106 -14.25 4.05 -16.34
C SER A 106 -14.55 2.54 -16.26
N GLU A 107 -13.55 1.71 -16.01
CA GLU A 107 -13.76 0.33 -15.61
C GLU A 107 -13.95 0.28 -14.09
N PRO A 108 -14.88 -0.56 -13.59
CA PRO A 108 -15.06 -0.73 -12.15
C PRO A 108 -13.73 -1.18 -11.53
N GLU A 109 -13.33 -0.49 -10.45
CA GLU A 109 -12.16 -0.87 -9.65
C GLU A 109 -12.19 -2.37 -9.35
N LYS A 110 -11.24 -3.10 -9.95
CA LYS A 110 -11.11 -4.54 -9.77
C LYS A 110 -10.77 -4.80 -8.30
N ALA A 111 -11.67 -5.47 -7.60
CA ALA A 111 -11.49 -5.85 -6.22
C ALA A 111 -11.21 -7.35 -6.12
N THR A 112 -10.30 -7.72 -5.23
CA THR A 112 -9.88 -9.10 -5.00
C THR A 112 -10.22 -9.49 -3.57
N ILE A 113 -10.91 -10.62 -3.43
CA ILE A 113 -11.23 -11.23 -2.13
C ILE A 113 -10.06 -12.13 -1.75
N LEU A 114 -9.63 -12.04 -0.49
CA LEU A 114 -8.46 -12.75 0.01
C LEU A 114 -8.87 -14.03 0.74
N GLU A 115 -8.38 -15.18 0.29
CA GLU A 115 -8.67 -16.51 0.88
C GLU A 115 -7.38 -17.23 1.29
N GLN A 116 -6.67 -16.69 2.26
CA GLN A 116 -5.41 -17.24 2.76
C GLN A 116 -5.14 -16.87 4.22
N GLN A 117 -4.05 -17.39 4.79
CA GLN A 117 -3.58 -16.89 6.08
C GLN A 117 -3.02 -15.47 5.94
N VAL A 118 -3.37 -14.62 6.89
CA VAL A 118 -2.96 -13.22 6.92
C VAL A 118 -2.35 -12.89 8.27
N VAL A 119 -1.29 -12.08 8.22
CA VAL A 119 -0.68 -11.50 9.42
C VAL A 119 -1.29 -10.12 9.63
N VAL A 120 -1.84 -9.89 10.82
CA VAL A 120 -2.42 -8.60 11.22
C VAL A 120 -1.69 -8.10 12.45
N THR A 121 -1.33 -6.82 12.42
CA THR A 121 -0.67 -6.11 13.51
C THR A 121 -1.13 -4.66 13.53
N LYS A 122 -1.02 -4.02 14.69
CA LYS A 122 -1.22 -2.59 14.87
C LYS A 122 0.12 -1.93 15.16
N ASN A 123 0.31 -0.73 14.63
CA ASN A 123 1.43 0.13 15.00
C ASN A 123 1.02 1.05 16.16
N PRO A 124 1.76 1.08 17.29
CA PRO A 124 2.96 0.31 17.60
C PRO A 124 2.67 -1.14 18.03
N CYS A 125 3.58 -2.05 17.69
CA CYS A 125 3.54 -3.47 18.06
C CYS A 125 4.65 -3.73 19.09
N HIS A 126 4.29 -3.95 20.35
CA HIS A 126 5.27 -4.02 21.46
C HIS A 126 5.50 -5.45 21.96
N HIS A 127 4.46 -6.28 21.94
CA HIS A 127 4.50 -7.65 22.43
C HIS A 127 4.43 -8.63 21.24
N PRO A 128 5.13 -9.78 21.27
CA PRO A 128 5.04 -10.77 20.18
C PRO A 128 3.61 -11.24 19.89
N GLY A 129 2.75 -11.22 20.91
CA GLY A 129 1.32 -11.53 20.81
C GLY A 129 0.47 -10.48 20.09
N ASP A 130 1.00 -9.27 19.84
CA ASP A 130 0.34 -8.22 19.05
C ASP A 130 0.39 -8.52 17.54
N VAL A 131 1.20 -9.50 17.12
CA VAL A 131 1.21 -10.04 15.77
C VAL A 131 0.31 -11.27 15.76
N ARG A 132 -0.81 -11.19 15.08
CA ARG A 132 -1.78 -12.29 14.98
C ARG A 132 -1.86 -12.82 13.57
N VAL A 133 -2.05 -14.13 13.47
CA VAL A 133 -2.34 -14.82 12.22
C VAL A 133 -3.81 -15.18 12.22
N PHE A 134 -4.53 -14.74 11.20
CA PHE A 134 -5.93 -15.10 10.97
C PHE A 134 -6.10 -15.81 9.64
N ARG A 135 -7.25 -16.47 9.47
CA ARG A 135 -7.65 -17.04 8.18
C ARG A 135 -8.60 -16.07 7.48
N ALA A 136 -8.17 -15.49 6.36
CA ALA A 136 -9.07 -14.75 5.49
C ALA A 136 -9.97 -15.73 4.73
N VAL A 137 -11.28 -15.48 4.73
CA VAL A 137 -12.29 -16.33 4.12
C VAL A 137 -13.25 -15.50 3.27
N ASP A 138 -13.75 -16.08 2.18
CA ASP A 138 -14.81 -15.46 1.38
C ASP A 138 -16.19 -15.75 1.99
N VAL A 139 -16.93 -14.69 2.28
CA VAL A 139 -18.29 -14.74 2.84
C VAL A 139 -19.19 -13.83 2.00
N PRO A 140 -20.17 -14.37 1.25
CA PRO A 140 -21.01 -13.61 0.33
C PRO A 140 -21.67 -12.36 0.95
N GLU A 141 -22.10 -12.47 2.19
CA GLU A 141 -22.76 -11.43 2.98
C GLU A 141 -21.86 -10.20 3.17
N LEU A 142 -20.54 -10.36 3.18
CA LEU A 142 -19.57 -9.31 3.46
C LEU A 142 -18.92 -8.71 2.19
N ARG A 143 -19.19 -9.25 0.99
CA ARG A 143 -18.54 -8.81 -0.28
C ARG A 143 -18.82 -7.37 -0.72
N HIS A 144 -19.75 -6.70 -0.06
CA HIS A 144 -20.00 -5.28 -0.26
C HIS A 144 -18.96 -4.39 0.46
N LEU A 145 -18.25 -4.93 1.45
CA LEU A 145 -17.22 -4.25 2.22
C LEU A 145 -15.89 -4.34 1.45
N LYS A 146 -15.29 -3.19 1.15
CA LYS A 146 -14.03 -3.08 0.39
C LYS A 146 -13.04 -2.21 1.14
N ASP A 147 -11.76 -2.55 0.99
CA ASP A 147 -10.61 -1.81 1.56
C ASP A 147 -10.65 -1.68 3.09
N VAL A 148 -11.31 -2.63 3.74
CA VAL A 148 -11.44 -2.79 5.20
C VAL A 148 -11.14 -4.24 5.59
N ILE A 149 -10.75 -4.45 6.84
CA ILE A 149 -10.66 -5.77 7.45
C ILE A 149 -11.84 -5.96 8.41
N VAL A 150 -12.60 -7.03 8.21
CA VAL A 150 -13.77 -7.35 9.05
C VAL A 150 -13.38 -8.41 10.07
N PHE A 151 -13.57 -8.08 11.35
CA PHE A 151 -13.33 -8.97 12.48
C PHE A 151 -14.62 -9.63 12.97
N PRO A 152 -14.57 -10.87 13.48
CA PRO A 152 -15.73 -11.57 14.00
C PRO A 152 -16.20 -10.90 15.29
N GLN A 153 -17.52 -10.80 15.46
CA GLN A 153 -18.11 -10.41 16.75
C GLN A 153 -18.09 -11.55 17.78
N ARG A 154 -17.91 -12.80 17.33
CA ARG A 154 -17.89 -14.00 18.17
C ARG A 154 -16.47 -14.34 18.62
N GLY A 155 -16.32 -14.84 19.84
CA GLY A 155 -15.04 -15.31 20.35
C GLY A 155 -14.88 -15.13 21.85
N GLN A 156 -13.77 -15.63 22.39
CA GLN A 156 -13.42 -15.44 23.80
C GLN A 156 -12.96 -14.01 24.11
N ARG A 157 -12.40 -13.33 23.11
CA ARG A 157 -11.88 -11.97 23.21
C ARG A 157 -11.94 -11.29 21.83
N PRO A 158 -12.27 -10.00 21.72
CA PRO A 158 -12.26 -9.32 20.42
C PRO A 158 -10.85 -9.32 19.80
N HIS A 159 -10.72 -9.70 18.53
CA HIS A 159 -9.43 -9.71 17.83
C HIS A 159 -8.71 -8.34 17.82
N PRO A 160 -9.38 -7.19 17.64
CA PRO A 160 -8.72 -5.89 17.77
C PRO A 160 -8.04 -5.73 19.13
N ASN A 161 -8.68 -6.20 20.20
CA ASN A 161 -8.13 -6.13 21.55
C ASN A 161 -6.94 -7.08 21.77
N GLU A 162 -6.82 -8.12 20.95
CA GLU A 162 -5.67 -9.04 20.92
C GLU A 162 -4.45 -8.46 20.19
N ILE A 163 -4.63 -7.36 19.45
CA ILE A 163 -3.64 -6.72 18.60
C ILE A 163 -3.30 -5.36 19.24
N SER A 164 -2.32 -5.35 20.14
CA SER A 164 -1.92 -4.14 20.88
C SER A 164 -3.06 -3.46 21.67
N GLY A 165 -4.07 -4.21 22.09
CA GLY A 165 -5.19 -3.67 22.87
C GLY A 165 -6.08 -2.69 22.09
N SER A 166 -6.14 -2.81 20.76
CA SER A 166 -6.92 -1.92 19.90
C SER A 166 -8.44 -2.07 20.09
N ASP A 167 -9.16 -1.08 19.58
CA ASP A 167 -10.59 -1.07 19.30
C ASP A 167 -10.82 -0.74 17.81
N LEU A 168 -12.06 -0.38 17.46
CA LEU A 168 -12.56 -0.14 16.10
C LEU A 168 -13.13 1.29 15.92
N ASP A 169 -12.54 2.28 16.58
CA ASP A 169 -12.99 3.69 16.53
C ASP A 169 -12.35 4.52 15.39
N GLY A 170 -11.63 3.86 14.48
CA GLY A 170 -10.85 4.46 13.40
C GLY A 170 -9.47 3.83 13.18
N ASN A 171 -9.15 2.80 13.97
CA ASN A 171 -7.93 1.99 13.86
C ASN A 171 -7.91 1.01 12.69
#